data_AF-A0A366CUH9-F1
#
_entry.id   AF-A0A366CUH9-F1
#
_cell.length_a   1.000
_cell.length_b   1.000
_cell.length_c   1.000
_cell.angle_alpha   90.00
_cell.angle_beta   90.00
_cell.angle_gamma   90.00
#
_symmetry.space_group_name_H-M   'P 1'
#
loop_
_entity.id
_entity.type
_entity.pdbx_description
1 polymer ?
#
loop_
_entity_poly.entity_id
_entity_poly.type
_entity_poly.pdbx_seq_one_letter_code
_entity_poly.pdbx_strand_id
1 'polypeptide(L)'
;MTDPSAALVRFRRLVTELDNLADEHHANPANDSDSAATADYIDNRLQLLESAVEAATDLDAAASRGRLPTPWTRHLPADRTRPRR
;
A
#
# COMPACT_ATOMS: atom_id res chain seq x y z
N MET A 1 -17.59 -3.37 -5.41
CA MET A 1 -17.06 -2.00 -5.22
C MET A 1 -16.39 -1.98 -3.86
N THR A 2 -15.06 -1.89 -3.79
CA THR A 2 -14.29 -2.02 -2.55
C THR A 2 -14.63 -0.88 -1.59
N ASP A 3 -14.88 -1.21 -0.31
CA ASP A 3 -15.02 -0.20 0.75
C ASP A 3 -13.70 0.56 0.91
N PRO A 4 -13.68 1.89 0.77
CA PRO A 4 -12.47 2.70 0.89
C PRO A 4 -11.77 2.53 2.25
N SER A 5 -12.52 2.25 3.32
CA SER A 5 -11.93 1.99 4.64
C SER A 5 -11.20 0.65 4.67
N ALA A 6 -11.81 -0.39 4.11
CA ALA A 6 -11.16 -1.68 3.92
C ALA A 6 -9.91 -1.60 3.04
N ALA A 7 -9.95 -0.82 1.96
CA ALA A 7 -8.78 -0.59 1.09
C ALA A 7 -7.63 0.10 1.86
N LEU A 8 -7.94 1.07 2.72
CA LEU A 8 -6.94 1.73 3.57
C LEU A 8 -6.32 0.78 4.59
N VAL A 9 -7.13 -0.04 5.25
CA VAL A 9 -6.65 -1.05 6.19
C VAL A 9 -5.74 -2.05 5.47
N ARG A 10 -6.17 -2.54 4.29
CA ARG A 10 -5.37 -3.43 3.45
C ARG A 10 -4.04 -2.80 3.06
N PHE A 11 -4.05 -1.56 2.56
CA PHE A 11 -2.84 -0.84 2.18
C PHE A 11 -1.86 -0.71 3.35
N ARG A 12 -2.33 -0.27 4.53
CA ARG A 12 -1.48 -0.13 5.73
C ARG A 12 -0.87 -1.45 6.16
N ARG A 13 -1.66 -2.52 6.12
CA ARG A 13 -1.19 -3.86 6.43
C ARG A 13 -0.08 -4.30 5.47
N LEU A 14 -0.27 -4.11 4.16
CA LEU A 14 0.72 -4.47 3.14
C LEU A 14 2.04 -3.70 3.31
N VAL A 15 1.97 -2.41 3.66
CA VAL A 15 3.17 -1.62 3.97
C VAL A 15 3.88 -2.18 5.21
N THR A 16 3.14 -2.56 6.26
CA THR A 16 3.74 -3.18 7.45
C THR A 16 4.37 -4.54 7.13
N GLU A 17 3.72 -5.34 6.29
CA GLU A 17 4.27 -6.64 5.83
C GLU A 17 5.53 -6.46 4.99
N LEU A 18 5.61 -5.40 4.16
CA LEU A 18 6.83 -5.05 3.42
C LEU A 18 7.99 -4.70 4.34
N ASP A 19 7.73 -3.92 5.38
CA ASP A 19 8.75 -3.54 6.37
C ASP A 19 9.22 -4.78 7.14
N ASN A 20 8.28 -5.62 7.61
CA ASN A 20 8.62 -6.87 8.30
C ASN A 20 9.43 -7.82 7.40
N LEU A 21 9.07 -7.94 6.12
CA LEU A 21 9.80 -8.78 5.17
C LEU A 21 11.25 -8.29 5.00
N ALA A 22 11.46 -6.97 4.96
CA ALA A 22 12.79 -6.39 4.89
C ALA A 22 13.58 -6.65 6.19
N ASP A 23 12.97 -6.44 7.35
CA ASP A 23 13.59 -6.70 8.65
C ASP A 23 13.99 -8.17 8.80
N GLU A 24 13.12 -9.11 8.41
CA GLU A 24 13.39 -10.55 8.44
C GLU A 24 14.54 -10.94 7.52
N HIS A 25 14.57 -10.39 6.29
CA HIS A 25 15.64 -10.68 5.34
C HIS A 25 16.98 -10.13 5.82
N HIS A 26 17.02 -8.90 6.32
CA HIS A 26 18.27 -8.25 6.75
C HIS A 26 18.72 -8.61 8.17
N ALA A 27 17.87 -9.29 8.97
CA ALA A 27 18.27 -9.84 10.26
C ALA A 27 19.35 -10.93 10.13
N ASN A 28 19.45 -11.59 8.97
CA ASN A 28 20.48 -12.56 8.67
C ASN A 28 21.40 -12.06 7.53
N PRO A 29 22.61 -11.58 7.83
CA PRO A 29 23.53 -11.07 6.81
C PRO A 29 24.02 -12.15 5.83
N ALA A 30 23.83 -13.43 6.13
CA ALA A 30 24.12 -14.50 5.15
C ALA A 30 23.20 -14.44 3.93
N ASN A 31 21.98 -13.91 4.10
CA ASN A 31 20.99 -13.79 3.04
C ASN A 31 21.47 -12.90 1.89
N ASP A 32 22.25 -11.85 2.18
CA ASP A 32 22.79 -10.93 1.17
C ASP A 32 23.77 -11.63 0.21
N SER A 33 24.37 -12.74 0.65
CA SER A 33 25.27 -13.56 -0.16
C SER A 33 24.63 -14.84 -0.70
N ASP A 34 23.41 -15.15 -0.25
CA ASP A 34 22.62 -16.27 -0.71
C ASP A 34 21.67 -15.80 -1.81
N SER A 35 22.03 -16.10 -3.06
CA SER A 35 21.26 -15.72 -4.23
C SER A 35 19.83 -16.27 -4.22
N ALA A 36 19.60 -17.44 -3.61
CA ALA A 36 18.26 -18.02 -3.53
C ALA A 36 17.41 -17.24 -2.50
N ALA A 37 17.96 -16.98 -1.32
CA ALA A 37 17.29 -16.17 -0.30
C ALA A 37 16.99 -14.75 -0.80
N THR A 38 17.92 -14.16 -1.56
CA THR A 38 17.74 -12.83 -2.19
C THR A 38 16.65 -12.87 -3.26
N ALA A 39 16.62 -13.90 -4.11
CA ALA A 39 15.58 -14.05 -5.12
C ALA A 39 14.19 -14.22 -4.48
N ASP A 40 14.06 -15.07 -3.47
CA ASP A 40 12.82 -15.29 -2.73
C ASP A 40 12.34 -13.99 -2.05
N TYR A 41 13.26 -13.21 -1.47
CA TYR A 41 12.94 -11.90 -0.91
C TYR A 41 12.41 -10.93 -1.96
N ILE A 42 13.07 -10.84 -3.12
CA ILE A 42 12.65 -9.95 -4.22
C ILE A 42 11.26 -10.35 -4.72
N ASP A 43 11.02 -11.64 -4.96
CA ASP A 43 9.74 -12.14 -5.45
C ASP A 43 8.61 -11.85 -4.46
N ASN A 44 8.82 -12.15 -3.16
CA ASN A 44 7.85 -11.86 -2.11
C ASN A 44 7.58 -10.34 -1.99
N ARG A 45 8.63 -9.53 -2.06
CA ARG A 45 8.52 -8.07 -1.99
C ARG A 45 7.76 -7.51 -3.18
N LEU A 46 7.97 -8.05 -4.38
CA LEU A 46 7.25 -7.66 -5.59
C LEU A 46 5.75 -7.92 -5.44
N GLN A 47 5.37 -9.13 -4.99
CA GLN A 47 3.96 -9.49 -4.81
C GLN A 47 3.23 -8.59 -3.80
N LEU A 48 3.90 -8.25 -2.69
CA LEU A 48 3.37 -7.32 -1.70
C LEU A 48 3.23 -5.90 -2.25
N LEU A 49 4.21 -5.43 -3.03
CA LEU A 49 4.16 -4.12 -3.68
C LEU A 49 3.04 -4.03 -4.71
N GLU A 50 2.85 -5.05 -5.55
CA GLU A 50 1.76 -5.10 -6.52
C GLU A 50 0.40 -5.03 -5.81
N SER A 51 0.25 -5.79 -4.72
CA SER A 51 -0.95 -5.73 -3.87
C SER A 51 -1.15 -4.34 -3.24
N ALA A 52 -0.07 -3.67 -2.85
CA ALA A 52 -0.12 -2.34 -2.26
C ALA A 52 -0.52 -1.28 -3.30
N VAL A 53 -0.01 -1.40 -4.53
CA VAL A 53 -0.38 -0.55 -5.67
C VAL A 53 -1.85 -0.73 -6.03
N GLU A 54 -2.36 -1.97 -6.02
CA GLU A 54 -3.79 -2.24 -6.21
C GLU A 54 -4.65 -1.53 -5.14
N ALA A 55 -4.29 -1.69 -3.86
CA ALA A 55 -5.01 -1.03 -2.76
C ALA A 55 -4.92 0.50 -2.82
N ALA A 56 -3.78 1.06 -3.23
CA ALA A 56 -3.61 2.48 -3.45
C ALA A 56 -4.47 2.99 -4.63
N THR A 57 -4.58 2.22 -5.70
CA THR A 57 -5.43 2.53 -6.86
C THR A 57 -6.90 2.55 -6.47
N ASP A 58 -7.35 1.58 -5.66
CA ASP A 58 -8.70 1.56 -5.10
C ASP A 58 -9.00 2.81 -4.26
N LEU A 59 -8.01 3.28 -3.49
CA LEU A 59 -8.13 4.50 -2.69
C LEU A 59 -8.17 5.77 -3.55
N ASP A 60 -7.38 5.84 -4.62
CA ASP A 60 -7.42 6.98 -5.55
C ASP A 60 -8.75 7.04 -6.32
N ALA A 61 -9.28 5.88 -6.72
CA ALA A 61 -10.61 5.77 -7.31
C ALA A 61 -11.71 6.20 -6.33
N ALA A 62 -11.58 5.86 -5.04
CA ALA A 62 -12.47 6.33 -3.99
C ALA A 62 -12.37 7.86 -3.79
N ALA A 63 -11.16 8.43 -3.84
CA ALA A 63 -10.91 9.86 -3.74
C ALA A 63 -11.55 10.65 -4.88
N SER A 64 -11.39 10.17 -6.11
CA SER A 64 -11.98 10.78 -7.30
C SER A 64 -13.51 10.81 -7.26
N ARG A 65 -14.13 9.93 -6.45
CA ARG A 65 -15.58 9.87 -6.23
C ARG A 65 -16.04 10.56 -4.93
N GLY A 66 -15.13 11.22 -4.20
CA GLY A 66 -15.43 11.89 -2.92
C GLY A 66 -15.73 10.93 -1.77
N ARG A 67 -15.24 9.69 -1.82
CA ARG A 67 -15.53 8.62 -0.85
C ARG A 67 -14.30 8.19 -0.04
N LEU A 68 -13.30 9.05 0.15
CA LEU A 68 -12.14 8.69 0.98
C LEU A 68 -12.59 8.33 2.41
N PRO A 69 -11.96 7.32 3.03
CA PRO A 69 -12.21 7.01 4.42
C PRO A 69 -11.71 8.15 5.30
N THR A 70 -12.43 8.44 6.38
CA THR A 70 -11.93 9.31 7.46
C THR A 70 -10.71 8.63 8.08
N PRO A 71 -9.56 9.31 8.28
CA PRO A 71 -9.35 10.76 8.34
C PRO A 71 -8.85 11.43 7.05
N TRP A 72 -8.69 10.71 5.94
CA TRP A 72 -8.09 11.27 4.71
C TRP A 72 -8.93 12.37 4.07
N THR A 73 -10.24 12.37 4.30
CA THR A 73 -11.13 13.49 3.96
C THR A 73 -10.66 14.83 4.52
N ARG A 74 -9.94 14.86 5.66
CA ARG A 74 -9.40 16.09 6.26
C ARG A 74 -8.21 16.68 5.49
N HIS A 75 -7.56 15.90 4.64
CA HIS A 75 -6.36 16.29 3.88
C HIS A 75 -6.65 16.57 2.40
N LEU A 76 -7.91 16.50 1.95
CA LEU A 76 -8.29 16.88 0.60
C LEU A 76 -8.13 18.40 0.41
N PRO A 77 -7.42 18.87 -0.63
CA PRO A 77 -7.41 20.29 -0.97
C PRO A 77 -8.84 20.75 -1.28
N ALA A 78 -9.23 21.89 -0.71
CA ALA A 78 -10.59 22.45 -0.79
C ALA A 78 -11.17 22.53 -2.22
N ASP A 79 -10.30 22.59 -3.23
CA ASP A 79 -10.66 22.73 -4.64
C ASP A 79 -11.40 21.52 -5.23
N ARG A 80 -11.30 20.33 -4.62
CA ARG A 80 -12.04 19.14 -5.09
C ARG A 80 -13.49 19.05 -4.59
N THR A 81 -13.93 19.98 -3.72
CA THR A 81 -15.29 19.96 -3.14
C THR A 81 -16.29 20.85 -3.87
N ARG A 82 -15.89 21.63 -4.87
CA ARG A 82 -16.83 22.45 -5.64
C ARG A 82 -17.44 21.65 -6.79
N PRO A 83 -18.77 21.44 -6.82
CA PRO A 83 -19.41 21.00 -8.05
C PRO A 83 -19.19 22.10 -9.11
N ARG A 84 -18.61 21.73 -10.25
CA ARG A 84 -18.60 22.61 -11.42
C ARG A 84 -20.06 22.86 -11.80
N ARG A 85 -20.50 24.11 -11.61
CA ARG A 85 -21.79 24.62 -12.10
C ARG A 85 -21.75 24.78 -13.62
#